data_AF-I1D4M2-F1
#
_entry.id   AF-I1D4M2-F1
#
_cell.length_a   1.000
_cell.length_b   1.000
_cell.length_c   1.000
_cell.angle_alpha   90.00
_cell.angle_beta   90.00
_cell.angle_gamma   90.00
#
_symmetry.space_group_name_H-M   'P 1'
#
loop_
_entity.id
_entity.type
_entity.pdbx_description
1 polymer ?
#
loop_
_entity_poly.entity_id
_entity_poly.type
_entity_poly.pdbx_seq_one_letter_code
_entity_poly.pdbx_strand_id
1 'polypeptide(L)'
;MSFRYYVYISDDKVDMLLSQIDPALLRKRTTEVSVTLPLLGAKRGVEAASKADRIARLERVVRYVHDFGDVGSIEEPGQFFGGILPMRWGPFHGTSLVYFGGESDGIVVGLGGSGKHVLGASAADDTEGVPRSVTPNLLEGLAAEPEIGDLLGVGTASDDEALRAVALATANLRGPLQNVEFVAKRLLHGRVDGRHVVLGSPLYVALAD
;
A
#
# COMPACT_ATOMS: atom_id res chain seq x y z
N MET A 1 -4.44 -20.84 -13.47
CA MET A 1 -3.92 -19.45 -13.32
C MET A 1 -4.85 -18.73 -12.37
N SER A 2 -4.38 -18.33 -11.19
CA SER A 2 -5.14 -17.43 -10.33
C SER A 2 -4.94 -16.02 -10.90
N PHE A 3 -6.05 -15.32 -11.15
CA PHE A 3 -6.01 -13.90 -11.49
C PHE A 3 -5.82 -13.12 -10.19
N ARG A 4 -4.87 -12.17 -10.14
CA ARG A 4 -4.79 -11.20 -9.05
C ARG A 4 -5.53 -9.94 -9.45
N TYR A 5 -6.57 -9.61 -8.70
CA TYR A 5 -7.34 -8.38 -8.89
C TYR A 5 -6.76 -7.27 -8.03
N TYR A 6 -5.77 -6.56 -8.55
CA TYR A 6 -5.17 -5.42 -7.87
C TYR A 6 -6.21 -4.32 -7.63
N VAL A 7 -6.26 -3.85 -6.39
CA VAL A 7 -7.08 -2.71 -5.96
C VAL A 7 -6.22 -1.44 -5.87
N TYR A 8 -4.95 -1.61 -5.49
CA TYR A 8 -4.02 -0.52 -5.28
C TYR A 8 -2.60 -0.94 -5.69
N ILE A 9 -1.88 -0.07 -6.41
CA ILE A 9 -0.45 -0.24 -6.70
C ILE A 9 0.24 1.12 -6.56
N SER A 10 1.19 1.24 -5.63
CA SER A 10 1.93 2.48 -5.41
C SER A 10 3.03 2.67 -6.45
N ASP A 11 2.72 3.32 -7.57
CA ASP A 11 3.70 3.52 -8.65
C ASP A 11 4.93 4.28 -8.15
N ASP A 12 4.74 5.36 -7.38
CA ASP A 12 5.85 6.15 -6.82
C ASP A 12 6.84 5.30 -5.99
N LYS A 13 6.34 4.32 -5.22
CA LYS A 13 7.20 3.43 -4.42
C LYS A 13 7.86 2.35 -5.25
N VAL A 14 7.13 1.79 -6.22
CA VAL A 14 7.66 0.81 -7.16
C VAL A 14 8.83 1.43 -7.93
N ASP A 15 8.65 2.64 -8.44
CA ASP A 15 9.65 3.40 -9.20
C ASP A 15 10.89 3.70 -8.35
N MET A 16 10.67 4.21 -7.13
CA MET A 16 11.72 4.48 -6.16
C MET A 16 12.54 3.22 -5.85
N LEU A 17 11.89 2.10 -5.54
CA LEU A 17 12.56 0.85 -5.20
C LEU A 17 13.29 0.27 -6.41
N LEU A 18 12.69 0.29 -7.61
CA LEU A 18 13.34 -0.15 -8.84
C LEU A 18 14.65 0.59 -9.11
N SER A 19 14.69 1.91 -8.86
CA SER A 19 15.90 2.72 -9.05
C SER A 19 17.08 2.30 -8.16
N GLN A 20 16.80 1.61 -7.05
CA GLN A 20 17.78 1.18 -6.05
C GLN A 20 18.21 -0.28 -6.24
N ILE A 21 17.56 -1.04 -7.11
CA ILE A 21 17.94 -2.42 -7.41
C ILE A 21 19.12 -2.41 -8.38
N ASP A 22 20.26 -2.97 -7.93
CA ASP A 22 21.47 -3.11 -8.75
C ASP A 22 21.15 -3.80 -10.10
N PRO A 23 21.43 -3.15 -11.25
CA PRO A 23 21.31 -3.75 -12.58
C PRO A 23 22.05 -5.10 -12.75
N ALA A 24 23.08 -5.39 -11.95
CA ALA A 24 23.79 -6.66 -11.97
C ALA A 24 22.96 -7.82 -11.37
N LEU A 25 22.20 -7.55 -10.30
CA LEU A 25 21.22 -8.51 -9.74
C LEU A 25 20.08 -8.79 -10.74
N LEU A 26 19.82 -7.82 -11.60
CA LEU A 26 18.87 -7.92 -12.69
C LEU A 26 19.40 -8.71 -13.89
N ARG A 27 20.69 -8.57 -14.23
CA ARG A 27 21.33 -9.26 -15.37
C ARG A 27 21.59 -10.74 -15.12
N LYS A 28 21.87 -11.17 -13.88
CA LYS A 28 22.19 -12.57 -13.54
C LYS A 28 21.09 -13.58 -13.89
N ARG A 29 19.87 -13.14 -14.20
CA ARG A 29 18.76 -14.02 -14.61
C ARG A 29 18.04 -13.61 -15.90
N THR A 30 18.47 -12.55 -16.58
CA THR A 30 17.89 -12.14 -17.88
C THR A 30 18.70 -12.73 -19.04
N THR A 31 19.06 -14.01 -18.94
CA THR A 31 19.58 -14.78 -20.07
C THR A 31 18.36 -15.48 -20.68
N GLU A 32 18.03 -15.11 -21.92
CA GLU A 32 16.86 -15.54 -22.70
C GLU A 32 15.54 -14.86 -22.33
N VAL A 33 15.21 -13.78 -23.06
CA VAL A 33 14.03 -13.65 -23.93
C VAL A 33 14.03 -12.21 -24.45
N SER A 34 14.64 -12.00 -25.61
CA SER A 34 14.45 -10.78 -26.40
C SER A 34 13.48 -11.11 -27.53
N VAL A 35 12.19 -10.79 -27.33
CA VAL A 35 11.17 -10.90 -28.39
C VAL A 35 10.77 -9.49 -28.78
N THR A 36 11.27 -9.07 -29.94
CA THR A 36 10.84 -7.84 -30.63
C THR A 36 9.54 -8.14 -31.37
N LEU A 37 8.43 -7.51 -30.98
CA LEU A 37 7.16 -7.54 -31.73
C LEU A 37 6.91 -6.19 -32.40
N PRO A 38 6.67 -6.15 -33.72
CA PRO A 38 6.40 -4.91 -34.44
C PRO A 38 5.00 -4.36 -34.10
N LEU A 39 4.95 -3.08 -33.74
CA LEU A 39 3.76 -2.33 -33.33
C LEU A 39 2.86 -1.97 -34.53
N LEU A 40 1.70 -2.62 -34.63
CA LEU A 40 0.54 -2.13 -35.40
C LEU A 40 -0.72 -2.22 -34.53
N GLY A 41 -1.26 -1.05 -34.12
CA GLY A 41 -2.48 -0.95 -33.31
C GLY A 41 -2.46 0.22 -32.31
N ALA A 42 -2.05 1.40 -32.75
CA ALA A 42 -1.80 2.57 -31.92
C ALA A 42 -3.11 3.18 -31.38
N LYS A 43 -3.57 2.68 -30.24
CA LYS A 43 -4.27 3.41 -29.15
C LYS A 43 -4.80 2.43 -28.09
N ARG A 44 -5.36 1.29 -28.52
CA ARG A 44 -5.82 0.23 -27.59
C ARG A 44 -4.68 -0.68 -27.10
N GLY A 45 -3.63 -0.86 -27.90
CA GLY A 45 -2.45 -1.63 -27.52
C GLY A 45 -1.53 -0.94 -26.52
N VAL A 46 -1.49 0.40 -26.51
CA VAL A 46 -0.59 1.18 -25.63
C VAL A 46 -1.05 1.12 -24.17
N GLU A 47 -2.35 1.18 -23.92
CA GLU A 47 -2.90 1.12 -22.56
C GLU A 47 -2.82 -0.30 -21.95
N ALA A 48 -2.98 -1.33 -22.78
CA ALA A 48 -2.78 -2.72 -22.35
C ALA A 48 -1.29 -3.02 -22.09
N ALA A 49 -0.40 -2.52 -22.95
CA ALA A 49 1.05 -2.63 -22.75
C ALA A 49 1.53 -1.87 -21.51
N SER A 50 0.98 -0.67 -21.23
CA SER A 50 1.36 0.12 -20.04
C SER A 50 0.87 -0.52 -18.74
N LYS A 51 -0.33 -1.14 -18.72
CA LYS A 51 -0.81 -1.91 -17.56
C LYS A 51 0.01 -3.18 -17.33
N ALA A 52 0.36 -3.90 -18.39
CA ALA A 52 1.22 -5.08 -18.31
C ALA A 52 2.62 -4.72 -17.79
N ASP A 53 3.19 -3.60 -18.25
CA ASP A 53 4.47 -3.07 -17.77
C ASP A 53 4.40 -2.69 -16.29
N ARG A 54 3.33 -2.00 -15.86
CA ARG A 54 3.10 -1.66 -14.45
C ARG A 54 3.11 -2.88 -13.53
N ILE A 55 2.39 -3.94 -13.89
CA ILE A 55 2.34 -5.18 -13.09
C ILE A 55 3.72 -5.87 -13.08
N ALA A 56 4.40 -5.96 -14.22
CA ALA A 56 5.73 -6.57 -14.28
C ALA A 56 6.77 -5.82 -13.41
N ARG A 57 6.68 -4.48 -13.37
CA ARG A 57 7.49 -3.61 -12.51
C ARG A 57 7.21 -3.89 -11.03
N LEU A 58 5.94 -3.95 -10.64
CA LEU A 58 5.53 -4.31 -9.28
C LEU A 58 6.06 -5.70 -8.89
N GLU A 59 5.82 -6.72 -9.71
CA GLU A 59 6.26 -8.10 -9.42
C GLU A 59 7.78 -8.20 -9.22
N ARG A 60 8.54 -7.42 -10.00
CA ARG A 60 9.99 -7.33 -9.86
C ARG A 60 10.40 -6.74 -8.50
N VAL A 61 9.73 -5.68 -8.06
CA VAL A 61 9.97 -5.07 -6.74
C VAL A 61 9.54 -6.01 -5.62
N VAL A 62 8.34 -6.59 -5.70
CA VAL A 62 7.83 -7.52 -4.68
C VAL A 62 8.77 -8.70 -4.52
N ARG A 63 9.23 -9.30 -5.63
CA ARG A 63 10.24 -10.37 -5.60
C ARG A 63 11.54 -9.91 -4.95
N TYR A 64 12.06 -8.74 -5.33
CA TYR A 64 13.30 -8.22 -4.74
C TYR A 64 13.16 -7.99 -3.23
N VAL A 65 12.02 -7.43 -2.80
CA VAL A 65 11.73 -7.19 -1.38
C VAL A 65 11.58 -8.52 -0.63
N HIS A 66 11.00 -9.56 -1.22
CA HIS A 66 10.99 -10.90 -0.62
C HIS A 66 12.37 -11.56 -0.55
N ASP A 67 13.18 -11.42 -1.60
CA ASP A 67 14.48 -12.08 -1.70
C ASP A 67 15.56 -11.41 -0.82
N PHE A 68 15.49 -10.08 -0.68
CA PHE A 68 16.56 -9.28 -0.07
C PHE A 68 16.08 -8.32 1.03
N GLY A 69 14.78 -8.08 1.12
CA GLY A 69 14.19 -7.26 2.18
C GLY A 69 13.79 -8.11 3.39
N ASP A 70 13.69 -7.45 4.54
CA ASP A 70 13.15 -8.03 5.76
C ASP A 70 11.61 -7.96 5.71
N VAL A 71 10.98 -8.97 5.09
CA VAL A 71 9.51 -9.10 5.00
C VAL A 71 9.01 -10.02 6.11
N GLY A 72 8.32 -9.42 7.08
CA GLY A 72 7.64 -10.15 8.16
C GLY A 72 6.16 -10.40 7.89
N SER A 73 5.48 -10.98 8.88
CA SER A 73 4.03 -11.15 8.92
C SER A 73 3.36 -9.96 9.63
N ILE A 74 2.04 -10.00 9.85
CA ILE A 74 1.35 -8.96 10.63
C ILE A 74 1.64 -9.08 12.13
N GLU A 75 1.95 -10.29 12.61
CA GLU A 75 2.33 -10.62 13.99
C GLU A 75 3.75 -10.14 14.30
N GLU A 76 4.68 -10.39 13.37
CA GLU A 76 6.10 -10.06 13.50
C GLU A 76 6.56 -9.24 12.28
N PRO A 77 6.17 -7.95 12.20
CA PRO A 77 6.42 -7.17 11.00
C PRO A 77 7.87 -6.69 10.93
N GLY A 78 8.55 -7.06 9.84
CA GLY A 78 9.90 -6.62 9.51
C GLY A 78 9.96 -5.18 9.00
N GLN A 79 10.97 -4.85 8.22
CA GLN A 79 11.00 -3.60 7.45
C GLN A 79 9.83 -3.46 6.47
N PHE A 80 9.41 -4.58 5.92
CA PHE A 80 8.18 -4.77 5.17
C PHE A 80 7.34 -5.84 5.87
N PHE A 81 6.05 -5.87 5.58
CA PHE A 81 5.18 -6.92 6.05
C PHE A 81 4.09 -7.20 5.02
N GLY A 82 3.59 -8.43 5.02
CA GLY A 82 2.54 -8.84 4.10
C GLY A 82 1.68 -9.93 4.70
N GLY A 83 0.56 -10.18 4.06
CA GLY A 83 -0.39 -11.19 4.49
C GLY A 83 -1.67 -11.16 3.68
N ILE A 84 -2.58 -12.05 4.03
CA ILE A 84 -3.95 -12.08 3.54
C ILE A 84 -4.86 -11.80 4.73
N LEU A 85 -5.66 -10.74 4.64
CA LEU A 85 -6.51 -10.30 5.75
C LEU A 85 -7.85 -9.77 5.23
N PRO A 86 -8.99 -10.04 5.90
CA PRO A 86 -10.23 -9.32 5.66
C PRO A 86 -10.07 -7.84 6.06
N MET A 87 -10.21 -6.93 5.10
CA MET A 87 -10.11 -5.49 5.31
C MET A 87 -11.32 -4.74 4.74
N ARG A 88 -11.65 -3.61 5.38
CA ARG A 88 -12.47 -2.56 4.79
C ARG A 88 -11.54 -1.52 4.18
N TRP A 89 -12.00 -0.80 3.17
CA TRP A 89 -11.21 0.28 2.59
C TRP A 89 -12.05 1.30 1.84
N GLY A 90 -11.48 2.49 1.67
CA GLY A 90 -12.06 3.55 0.87
C GLY A 90 -11.29 4.86 0.99
N PRO A 91 -11.72 5.91 0.26
CA PRO A 91 -11.25 7.27 0.49
C PRO A 91 -11.54 7.69 1.95
N PHE A 92 -10.57 8.34 2.59
CA PHE A 92 -10.71 8.74 3.98
C PHE A 92 -11.13 10.21 4.08
N HIS A 93 -12.36 10.46 4.53
CA HIS A 93 -12.90 11.78 4.90
C HIS A 93 -12.63 12.92 3.90
N GLY A 94 -12.84 12.68 2.60
CA GLY A 94 -12.68 13.71 1.56
C GLY A 94 -11.23 14.16 1.32
N THR A 95 -10.27 13.44 1.90
CA THR A 95 -8.85 13.67 1.68
C THR A 95 -8.35 12.85 0.47
N SER A 96 -7.12 13.13 0.04
CA SER A 96 -6.40 12.31 -0.94
C SER A 96 -5.90 10.96 -0.39
N LEU A 97 -6.19 10.62 0.87
CA LEU A 97 -5.79 9.37 1.50
C LEU A 97 -6.81 8.27 1.14
N VAL A 98 -6.30 7.13 0.66
CA VAL A 98 -7.03 5.86 0.75
C VAL A 98 -6.52 5.10 1.97
N TYR A 99 -7.44 4.52 2.73
CA TYR A 99 -7.12 3.76 3.93
C TYR A 99 -7.74 2.37 3.86
N PHE A 100 -6.94 1.36 4.20
CA PHE A 100 -7.37 -0.02 4.37
C PHE A 100 -7.20 -0.38 5.85
N GLY A 101 -8.25 -0.91 6.47
CA GLY A 101 -8.26 -1.29 7.88
C GLY A 101 -8.79 -2.69 8.05
N GLY A 102 -8.09 -3.51 8.82
CA GLY A 102 -8.52 -4.85 9.21
C GLY A 102 -7.97 -5.26 10.56
N GLU A 103 -8.51 -6.37 11.08
CA GLU A 103 -8.11 -6.93 12.35
C GLU A 103 -8.15 -8.46 12.29
N SER A 104 -7.11 -9.12 12.79
CA SER A 104 -7.08 -10.58 13.06
C SER A 104 -6.39 -10.85 14.37
N ASP A 105 -6.93 -11.76 15.17
CA ASP A 105 -6.29 -12.26 16.40
C ASP A 105 -5.80 -11.17 17.37
N GLY A 106 -6.52 -10.04 17.43
CA GLY A 106 -6.18 -8.89 18.28
C GLY A 106 -5.08 -7.98 17.73
N ILE A 107 -4.71 -8.16 16.46
CA ILE A 107 -3.76 -7.34 15.71
C ILE A 107 -4.54 -6.44 14.76
N VAL A 108 -4.43 -5.13 14.96
CA VAL A 108 -4.96 -4.09 14.07
C VAL A 108 -3.95 -3.80 12.98
N VAL A 109 -4.41 -3.85 11.74
CA VAL A 109 -3.60 -3.51 10.57
C VAL A 109 -4.24 -2.31 9.85
N GLY A 110 -3.50 -1.21 9.79
CA GLY A 110 -3.83 -0.05 8.98
C GLY A 110 -2.86 0.11 7.81
N LEU A 111 -3.37 0.28 6.60
CA LEU A 111 -2.57 0.60 5.42
C LEU A 111 -3.05 1.92 4.82
N GLY A 112 -2.14 2.90 4.69
CA GLY A 112 -2.47 4.19 4.08
C GLY A 112 -1.60 4.51 2.87
N GLY A 113 -2.24 5.11 1.87
CA GLY A 113 -1.60 5.50 0.62
C GLY A 113 -2.35 6.61 -0.09
N SER A 114 -1.79 7.11 -1.18
CA SER A 114 -2.45 8.16 -1.97
C SER A 114 -3.53 7.55 -2.85
N GLY A 115 -4.72 8.15 -2.89
CA GLY A 115 -5.87 7.70 -3.67
C GLY A 115 -5.60 7.57 -5.17
N LYS A 116 -4.68 8.35 -5.73
CA LYS A 116 -4.25 8.25 -7.15
C LYS A 116 -3.70 6.88 -7.54
N HIS A 117 -3.25 6.10 -6.55
CA HIS A 117 -2.69 4.75 -6.75
C HIS A 117 -3.75 3.64 -6.74
N VAL A 118 -5.02 3.98 -6.47
CA VAL A 118 -6.17 3.06 -6.56
C VAL A 118 -6.48 2.76 -8.03
N LEU A 119 -6.64 1.49 -8.37
CA LEU A 119 -6.99 1.08 -9.74
C LEU A 119 -8.46 1.41 -10.02
N GLY A 120 -8.72 2.12 -11.12
CA GLY A 120 -10.06 2.57 -11.48
C GLY A 120 -10.43 3.95 -10.94
N ALA A 121 -9.53 4.64 -10.22
CA ALA A 121 -9.67 6.06 -9.95
C ALA A 121 -9.62 6.86 -11.27
N SER A 122 -10.51 7.85 -11.43
CA SER A 122 -10.55 8.68 -12.64
C SER A 122 -9.47 9.75 -12.56
N ALA A 123 -8.78 10.03 -13.67
CA ALA A 123 -7.71 11.05 -13.74
C ALA A 123 -8.17 12.49 -13.41
N ALA A 124 -9.47 12.71 -13.21
CA ALA A 124 -10.02 13.99 -12.76
C ALA A 124 -9.77 14.28 -11.26
N ASP A 125 -9.33 13.27 -10.48
CA ASP A 125 -9.01 13.42 -9.05
C ASP A 125 -7.52 13.70 -8.78
N ASP A 126 -6.69 13.85 -9.83
CA ASP A 126 -5.29 14.30 -9.76
C ASP A 126 -5.24 15.82 -9.45
N THR A 127 -5.73 16.20 -8.27
CA THR A 127 -5.20 17.39 -7.61
C THR A 127 -3.84 17.02 -7.06
N GLU A 128 -2.84 17.90 -7.23
CA GLU A 128 -1.49 17.77 -6.67
C GLU A 128 -1.57 17.60 -5.14
N GLY A 129 -1.80 16.37 -4.70
CA GLY A 129 -2.09 16.04 -3.32
C GLY A 129 -0.81 15.78 -2.53
N VAL A 130 -0.83 16.17 -1.26
CA VAL A 130 0.22 15.85 -0.28
C VAL A 130 0.56 14.35 -0.33
N PRO A 131 1.84 13.93 -0.40
CA PRO A 131 2.21 12.52 -0.46
C PRO A 131 1.72 11.73 0.77
N ARG A 132 0.72 10.85 0.62
CA ARG A 132 0.12 10.08 1.73
C ARG A 132 0.82 8.75 2.07
N SER A 133 2.07 8.58 1.63
CA SER A 133 2.86 7.34 1.82
C SER A 133 3.92 7.42 2.92
N VAL A 134 3.98 8.56 3.62
CA VAL A 134 4.89 8.79 4.76
C VAL A 134 4.06 8.97 6.03
N THR A 135 4.58 8.53 7.17
CA THR A 135 3.84 8.48 8.45
C THR A 135 3.19 9.82 8.83
N PRO A 136 3.88 10.98 8.81
CA PRO A 136 3.27 12.24 9.23
C PRO A 136 2.07 12.63 8.36
N ASN A 137 2.20 12.52 7.04
CA ASN A 137 1.13 12.89 6.10
C ASN A 137 -0.04 11.89 6.15
N LEU A 138 0.24 10.63 6.48
CA LEU A 138 -0.80 9.62 6.68
C LEU A 138 -1.58 9.94 7.95
N LEU A 139 -0.90 10.20 9.06
CA LEU A 139 -1.53 10.58 10.33
C LEU A 139 -2.32 11.90 10.20
N GLU A 140 -1.79 12.89 9.49
CA GLU A 140 -2.51 14.11 9.15
C GLU A 140 -3.78 13.81 8.33
N GLY A 141 -3.72 12.88 7.39
CA GLY A 141 -4.90 12.44 6.63
C GLY A 141 -5.93 11.74 7.53
N LEU A 142 -5.49 10.98 8.53
CA LEU A 142 -6.38 10.36 9.52
C LEU A 142 -6.99 11.40 10.48
N ALA A 143 -6.26 12.48 10.79
CA ALA A 143 -6.74 13.58 11.62
C ALA A 143 -7.91 14.38 11.00
N ALA A 144 -8.25 14.13 9.73
CA ALA A 144 -9.47 14.66 9.11
C ALA A 144 -10.74 14.12 9.78
N GLU A 145 -10.66 12.97 10.46
CA GLU A 145 -11.72 12.51 11.35
C GLU A 145 -11.60 13.21 12.71
N PRO A 146 -12.65 13.91 13.20
CA PRO A 146 -12.55 14.74 14.41
C PRO A 146 -12.03 14.01 15.65
N GLU A 147 -12.51 12.80 15.92
CA GLU A 147 -12.07 12.01 17.08
C GLU A 147 -10.57 11.64 17.02
N ILE A 148 -10.03 11.46 15.81
CA ILE A 148 -8.61 11.20 15.59
C ILE A 148 -7.80 12.49 15.67
N GLY A 149 -8.33 13.60 15.13
CA GLY A 149 -7.70 14.92 15.22
C GLY A 149 -7.52 15.38 16.67
N ASP A 150 -8.54 15.18 17.51
CA ASP A 150 -8.48 15.49 18.94
C ASP A 150 -7.42 14.64 19.67
N LEU A 151 -7.28 13.37 19.27
CA LEU A 151 -6.29 12.44 19.84
C LEU A 151 -4.85 12.79 19.45
N LEU A 152 -4.62 13.21 18.21
CA LEU A 152 -3.27 13.53 17.70
C LEU A 152 -2.82 14.94 18.10
N GLY A 153 -3.76 15.85 18.41
CA GLY A 153 -3.50 17.21 18.86
C GLY A 153 -2.77 18.09 17.84
N VAL A 154 -2.38 19.31 18.27
CA VAL A 154 -1.55 20.23 17.47
C VAL A 154 -0.08 20.06 17.87
N GLY A 155 0.62 19.10 17.26
CA GLY A 155 2.01 18.79 17.56
C GLY A 155 2.50 17.49 16.91
N THR A 156 3.73 17.06 17.24
CA THR A 156 4.19 15.71 16.89
C THR A 156 3.54 14.73 17.86
N ALA A 157 2.51 14.00 17.39
CA ALA A 157 1.88 12.95 18.17
C ALA A 157 2.92 11.92 18.65
N SER A 158 2.77 11.47 19.89
CA SER A 158 3.54 10.34 20.41
C SER A 158 3.23 9.06 19.64
N ASP A 159 4.13 8.08 19.68
CA ASP A 159 3.90 6.78 19.04
C ASP A 159 2.61 6.11 19.57
N ASP A 160 2.30 6.24 20.86
CA ASP A 160 1.08 5.68 21.46
C ASP A 160 -0.20 6.36 20.93
N GLU A 161 -0.20 7.70 20.79
CA GLU A 161 -1.32 8.43 20.19
C GLU A 161 -1.50 8.05 18.72
N ALA A 162 -0.40 7.90 17.98
CA ALA A 162 -0.44 7.44 16.60
C ALA A 162 -0.97 6.00 16.49
N LEU A 163 -0.57 5.07 17.38
CA LEU A 163 -1.10 3.71 17.41
C LEU A 163 -2.61 3.70 17.73
N ARG A 164 -3.07 4.52 18.68
CA ARG A 164 -4.51 4.68 18.99
C ARG A 164 -5.28 5.26 17.82
N ALA A 165 -4.72 6.23 17.10
CA ALA A 165 -5.34 6.82 15.92
C ALA A 165 -5.56 5.77 14.82
N VAL A 166 -4.58 4.88 14.61
CA VAL A 166 -4.73 3.75 13.65
C VAL A 166 -5.81 2.77 14.10
N ALA A 167 -5.85 2.43 15.39
CA ALA A 167 -6.89 1.57 15.95
C ALA A 167 -8.29 2.17 15.79
N LEU A 168 -8.44 3.47 16.04
CA LEU A 168 -9.70 4.19 15.90
C LEU A 168 -10.12 4.32 14.44
N ALA A 169 -9.20 4.70 13.55
CA ALA A 169 -9.45 4.75 12.10
C ALA A 169 -9.94 3.41 11.55
N THR A 170 -9.33 2.32 11.99
CA THR A 170 -9.70 0.96 11.58
C THR A 170 -11.10 0.59 12.09
N ALA A 171 -11.42 0.93 13.34
CA ALA A 171 -12.72 0.66 13.94
C ALA A 171 -13.86 1.46 13.30
N ASN A 172 -13.60 2.72 12.92
CA ASN A 172 -14.60 3.62 12.33
C ASN A 172 -14.80 3.38 10.82
N LEU A 173 -13.93 2.60 10.18
CA LEU A 173 -13.98 2.34 8.75
C LEU A 173 -15.27 1.61 8.35
N ARG A 174 -15.98 2.18 7.37
CA ARG A 174 -17.22 1.62 6.83
C ARG A 174 -16.99 0.96 5.46
N GLY A 175 -17.96 0.15 5.03
CA GLY A 175 -17.91 -0.54 3.73
C GLY A 175 -17.80 -2.06 3.85
N PRO A 176 -17.85 -2.77 2.71
CA PRO A 176 -17.80 -4.24 2.69
C PRO A 176 -16.45 -4.75 3.20
N LEU A 177 -16.49 -5.93 3.84
CA LEU A 177 -15.25 -6.64 4.21
C LEU A 177 -14.79 -7.40 2.98
N GLN A 178 -13.51 -7.24 2.60
CA GLN A 178 -12.92 -7.94 1.47
C GLN A 178 -11.63 -8.59 1.90
N ASN A 179 -11.43 -9.86 1.55
CA ASN A 179 -10.15 -10.52 1.75
C ASN A 179 -9.15 -9.94 0.77
N VAL A 180 -8.03 -9.43 1.28
CA VAL A 180 -6.99 -8.81 0.47
C VAL A 180 -5.62 -9.39 0.78
N GLU A 181 -4.82 -9.63 -0.26
CA GLU A 181 -3.38 -9.88 -0.21
C GLU A 181 -2.65 -8.53 -0.34
N PHE A 182 -1.62 -8.31 0.48
CA PHE A 182 -0.83 -7.09 0.40
C PHE A 182 0.64 -7.32 0.78
N VAL A 183 1.50 -6.42 0.32
CA VAL A 183 2.84 -6.18 0.86
C VAL A 183 3.00 -4.68 1.10
N ALA A 184 3.44 -4.31 2.29
CA ALA A 184 3.54 -2.93 2.73
C ALA A 184 4.88 -2.64 3.42
N LYS A 185 5.36 -1.40 3.27
CA LYS A 185 6.45 -0.87 4.08
C LYS A 185 5.92 -0.56 5.47
N ARG A 186 6.56 -1.08 6.52
CA ARG A 186 6.20 -0.74 7.91
C ARG A 186 6.55 0.72 8.20
N LEU A 187 5.59 1.45 8.75
CA LEU A 187 5.73 2.86 9.14
C LEU A 187 5.71 3.03 10.66
N LEU A 188 4.84 2.30 11.34
CA LEU A 188 4.69 2.30 12.80
C LEU A 188 4.25 0.90 13.26
N HIS A 189 4.74 0.45 14.40
CA HIS A 189 4.34 -0.82 15.02
C HIS A 189 4.56 -0.76 16.52
N GLY A 190 3.60 -1.24 17.29
CA GLY A 190 3.71 -1.33 18.75
C GLY A 190 2.47 -1.96 19.37
N ARG A 191 2.41 -1.93 20.70
CA ARG A 191 1.23 -2.33 21.46
C ARG A 191 0.61 -1.13 22.14
N VAL A 192 -0.70 -0.98 22.00
CA VAL A 192 -1.46 0.06 22.70
C VAL A 192 -2.78 -0.52 23.19
N ASP A 193 -3.15 -0.19 24.42
CA ASP A 193 -4.38 -0.66 25.08
C ASP A 193 -4.59 -2.19 24.98
N GLY A 194 -3.48 -2.94 25.11
CA GLY A 194 -3.44 -4.41 25.04
C GLY A 194 -3.41 -5.01 23.63
N ARG A 195 -3.63 -4.21 22.59
CA ARG A 195 -3.71 -4.65 21.18
C ARG A 195 -2.38 -4.44 20.47
N HIS A 196 -2.08 -5.30 19.52
CA HIS A 196 -0.99 -5.05 18.57
C HIS A 196 -1.51 -4.16 17.46
N VAL A 197 -0.74 -3.16 17.06
CA VAL A 197 -1.12 -2.26 15.97
C VAL A 197 0.07 -2.11 15.03
N VAL A 198 -0.16 -2.32 13.74
CA VAL A 198 0.81 -2.07 12.67
C VAL A 198 0.21 -1.13 11.65
N LEU A 199 0.98 -0.08 11.32
CA LEU A 199 0.70 0.85 10.25
C LEU A 199 1.71 0.63 9.13
N GLY A 200 1.20 0.49 7.91
CA GLY A 200 2.01 0.37 6.71
C GLY A 200 1.61 1.34 5.62
N SER A 201 2.51 1.47 4.64
CA SER A 201 2.15 2.02 3.34
C SER A 201 2.33 0.95 2.26
N PRO A 202 1.26 0.56 1.55
CA PRO A 202 1.31 -0.59 0.65
C PRO A 202 2.16 -0.31 -0.59
N LEU A 203 2.88 -1.34 -1.04
CA LEU A 203 3.36 -1.46 -2.42
C LEU A 203 2.20 -1.85 -3.32
N TYR A 204 1.39 -2.82 -2.87
CA TYR A 204 0.15 -3.21 -3.51
C TYR A 204 -0.88 -3.71 -2.50
N VAL A 205 -2.14 -3.71 -2.93
CA VAL A 205 -3.26 -4.46 -2.33
C VAL A 205 -4.02 -5.12 -3.47
N ALA A 206 -4.33 -6.40 -3.35
CA ALA A 206 -5.12 -7.17 -4.32
C ALA A 206 -6.20 -7.99 -3.61
N LEU A 207 -7.34 -8.23 -4.26
CA LEU A 207 -8.34 -9.16 -3.73
C LEU A 207 -7.77 -10.59 -3.69
N ALA A 208 -8.02 -11.28 -2.59
CA ALA A 208 -7.69 -12.68 -2.39
C ALA A 208 -9.00 -13.50 -2.34
N ASP A 209 -9.18 -14.37 -3.34
CA ASP A 209 -10.30 -15.33 -3.42
C ASP A 209 -9.98 -16.63 -2.67
#